data_AF-A0A7S1NEG3-F1
#
_entry.id   AF-A0A7S1NEG3-F1
#
_cell.length_a   1.000
_cell.length_b   1.000
_cell.length_c   1.000
_cell.angle_alpha   90.00
_cell.angle_beta   90.00
_cell.angle_gamma   90.00
#
_symmetry.space_group_name_H-M   'P 1'
#
loop_
_entity.id
_entity.type
_entity.pdbx_description
1 polymer ?
#
loop_
_entity_poly.entity_id
_entity_poly.type
_entity_poly.pdbx_seq_one_letter_code
_entity_poly.pdbx_strand_id
1 'polypeptide(L)'
;MGLGLKDTYLAACERCQCKPNSALLVTFDSRDQTTWNLKNNYIGAENAFKILLELIQANEVLRELDLSGNFLSTENVRSLVDVLVPHPTINVVRLNNNRLYIDSGKDLLRLARRNKRVVVIDIEDATERNDNKVPAKILGQIRRELNRE
;
A
#
# COMPACT_ATOMS: atom_id res chain seq x y z
N MET A 1 27.80 -6.20 -6.30
CA MET A 1 26.43 -6.48 -6.75
C MET A 1 25.53 -6.22 -5.57
N GLY A 2 24.52 -5.33 -5.69
CA GLY A 2 23.58 -5.10 -4.61
C GLY A 2 22.76 -6.36 -4.32
N LEU A 3 22.35 -6.53 -3.06
CA LEU A 3 21.43 -7.60 -2.67
C LEU A 3 20.10 -7.42 -3.42
N GLY A 4 19.46 -8.53 -3.81
CA GLY A 4 18.13 -8.47 -4.42
C GLY A 4 17.06 -8.03 -3.41
N LEU A 5 15.86 -7.71 -3.89
CA LEU A 5 14.73 -7.34 -3.02
C LEU A 5 14.39 -8.48 -2.04
N LYS A 6 14.44 -9.73 -2.50
CA LYS A 6 14.22 -10.92 -1.66
C LYS A 6 15.26 -11.07 -0.55
N ASP A 7 16.54 -10.87 -0.87
CA ASP A 7 17.62 -10.93 0.11
C ASP A 7 17.49 -9.80 1.15
N THR A 8 17.14 -8.60 0.68
CA THR A 8 16.89 -7.43 1.52
C THR A 8 15.72 -7.69 2.47
N TYR A 9 14.64 -8.29 1.96
CA TYR A 9 13.48 -8.67 2.74
C TYR A 9 13.83 -9.71 3.82
N LEU A 10 14.55 -10.78 3.45
CA LEU A 10 14.97 -11.82 4.39
C LEU A 10 15.86 -11.26 5.51
N ALA A 11 16.85 -10.42 5.16
CA ALA A 11 17.71 -9.76 6.14
C ALA A 11 16.91 -8.84 7.08
N ALA A 12 15.89 -8.14 6.57
CA ALA A 12 15.02 -7.32 7.39
C ALA A 12 14.13 -8.16 8.32
N CYS A 13 13.62 -9.31 7.86
CA CYS A 13 12.87 -10.24 8.69
C CYS A 13 13.72 -10.81 9.84
N GLU A 14 14.97 -11.19 9.55
CA GLU A 14 15.93 -11.66 10.55
C GLU A 14 16.22 -10.57 11.60
N ARG A 15 16.50 -9.35 11.15
CA ARG A 15 16.73 -8.18 12.03
C ARG A 15 15.53 -7.87 12.93
N CYS A 16 14.32 -7.98 12.41
CA CYS A 16 13.07 -7.71 13.14
C CYS A 16 12.53 -8.93 13.90
N GLN A 17 13.24 -10.07 13.87
CA GLN A 17 12.85 -11.33 14.49
C GLN A 17 11.41 -11.76 14.12
N CYS A 18 11.02 -11.53 12.86
CA CYS A 18 9.71 -11.88 12.36
C CYS A 18 9.80 -12.98 11.29
N LYS A 19 8.78 -13.84 11.24
CA LYS A 19 8.69 -14.86 10.20
C LYS A 19 8.39 -14.19 8.85
N PRO A 20 9.15 -14.50 7.79
CA PRO A 20 8.85 -13.98 6.45
C PRO A 20 7.45 -14.37 6.00
N ASN A 21 6.76 -13.42 5.38
CA ASN A 21 5.51 -13.66 4.68
C ASN A 21 5.81 -14.33 3.34
N SER A 22 5.19 -15.48 3.09
CA SER A 22 5.45 -16.27 1.88
C SER A 22 5.12 -15.52 0.58
N ALA A 23 4.08 -14.68 0.58
CA ALA A 23 3.72 -13.91 -0.61
C ALA A 23 4.74 -12.80 -0.93
N LEU A 24 5.32 -12.19 0.10
CA LEU A 24 6.41 -11.22 -0.08
C LEU A 24 7.66 -11.91 -0.65
N LEU A 25 7.99 -13.12 -0.20
CA LEU A 25 9.09 -13.89 -0.79
C LEU A 25 8.88 -14.16 -2.28
N VAL A 26 7.67 -14.58 -2.67
CA VAL A 26 7.33 -14.85 -4.08
C VAL A 26 7.37 -13.57 -4.90
N THR A 27 6.80 -12.49 -4.38
CA THR A 27 6.74 -11.18 -5.06
C THR A 27 8.15 -10.64 -5.31
N PHE A 28 9.05 -10.73 -4.33
CA PHE A 28 10.40 -10.20 -4.45
C PHE A 28 11.37 -11.11 -5.20
N ASP A 29 10.98 -12.36 -5.49
CA ASP A 29 11.69 -13.27 -6.40
C ASP A 29 11.27 -13.06 -7.87
N SER A 30 10.20 -12.30 -8.11
CA SER A 30 9.68 -12.03 -9.45
C SER A 30 10.71 -11.28 -10.31
N ARG A 31 10.69 -11.53 -11.62
CA ARG A 31 11.43 -10.68 -12.58
C ARG A 31 10.73 -9.35 -12.82
N ASP A 32 9.41 -9.31 -12.67
CA ASP A 32 8.64 -8.08 -12.72
C ASP A 32 8.59 -7.46 -11.33
N GLN A 33 9.28 -6.33 -11.17
CA GLN A 33 9.30 -5.51 -9.96
C GLN A 33 8.43 -4.26 -10.08
N THR A 34 7.68 -4.13 -11.17
CA THR A 34 6.77 -3.00 -11.41
C THR A 34 5.38 -3.23 -10.82
N THR A 35 5.03 -4.49 -10.54
CA THR A 35 3.70 -4.87 -10.04
C THR A 35 3.82 -5.78 -8.83
N TRP A 36 3.34 -5.33 -7.67
CA TRP A 36 3.30 -6.12 -6.44
C TRP A 36 1.85 -6.43 -6.07
N ASN A 37 1.43 -7.67 -6.36
CA ASN A 37 0.14 -8.19 -5.94
C ASN A 37 0.29 -8.95 -4.62
N LEU A 38 -0.18 -8.32 -3.56
CA LEU A 38 -0.06 -8.80 -2.20
C LEU A 38 -1.43 -8.99 -1.52
N LYS A 39 -2.48 -9.15 -2.31
CA LYS A 39 -3.86 -9.32 -1.82
C LYS A 39 -4.02 -10.52 -0.89
N ASN A 40 -4.76 -10.35 0.21
CA ASN A 40 -5.14 -11.40 1.17
C ASN A 40 -3.96 -12.13 1.85
N ASN A 41 -2.88 -11.41 2.20
CA ASN A 41 -1.68 -12.00 2.78
C ASN A 41 -1.39 -11.58 4.24
N TYR A 42 -2.37 -11.04 4.97
CA TYR A 42 -2.21 -10.64 6.38
C TYR A 42 -1.04 -9.68 6.65
N ILE A 43 -0.75 -8.79 5.71
CA ILE A 43 0.43 -7.91 5.77
C ILE A 43 0.27 -6.75 6.78
N GLY A 44 -0.94 -6.47 7.27
CA GLY A 44 -1.20 -5.42 8.25
C GLY A 44 -0.55 -5.61 9.63
N ALA A 45 0.12 -6.74 9.88
CA ALA A 45 0.93 -6.91 11.08
C ALA A 45 2.11 -5.92 11.08
N GLU A 46 2.30 -5.21 12.20
CA GLU A 46 3.20 -4.04 12.31
C GLU A 46 4.60 -4.27 11.72
N ASN A 47 5.28 -5.36 12.10
CA ASN A 47 6.62 -5.67 11.61
C ASN A 47 6.66 -5.99 10.11
N ALA A 48 5.70 -6.75 9.60
CA ALA A 48 5.65 -7.10 8.18
C ALA A 48 5.35 -5.87 7.32
N PHE A 49 4.44 -5.01 7.79
CA PHE A 49 4.08 -3.78 7.10
C PHE A 49 5.24 -2.79 7.07
N LYS A 50 5.96 -2.62 8.19
CA LYS A 50 7.12 -1.72 8.24
C LYS A 50 8.21 -2.12 7.25
N ILE A 51 8.54 -3.42 7.18
CA ILE A 51 9.53 -3.92 6.21
C ILE A 51 9.03 -3.69 4.78
N LEU A 52 7.74 -3.92 4.50
CA LEU A 52 7.17 -3.64 3.19
C LEU A 52 7.32 -2.16 2.81
N LEU A 53 7.10 -1.22 3.74
CA LEU A 53 7.26 0.22 3.47
C LEU A 53 8.70 0.57 3.08
N GLU A 54 9.71 0.00 3.76
CA GLU A 54 11.13 0.18 3.41
C GLU A 54 11.40 -0.30 1.97
N LEU A 55 10.82 -1.44 1.59
CA LEU A 55 11.00 -2.02 0.26
C LEU A 55 10.25 -1.24 -0.83
N ILE A 56 9.04 -0.75 -0.55
CA ILE A 56 8.31 0.16 -1.45
C ILE A 56 9.16 1.39 -1.71
N GLN A 57 9.70 2.02 -0.66
CA GLN A 57 10.51 3.23 -0.79
C GLN A 57 11.78 3.01 -1.64
N ALA A 58 12.41 1.84 -1.52
CA ALA A 58 13.61 1.50 -2.28
C ALA A 58 13.32 1.08 -3.74
N ASN A 59 12.10 0.62 -4.04
CA ASN A 59 11.74 0.15 -5.37
C ASN A 59 11.19 1.27 -6.25
N GLU A 60 12.09 2.13 -6.75
CA GLU A 60 11.73 3.28 -7.58
C GLU A 60 11.12 2.92 -8.95
N VAL A 61 11.02 1.64 -9.32
CA VAL A 61 10.33 1.20 -10.56
C VAL A 61 8.91 0.66 -10.31
N LEU A 62 8.46 0.59 -9.06
CA LEU A 62 7.12 0.10 -8.70
C LEU A 62 6.02 1.01 -9.26
N ARG A 63 5.10 0.42 -10.02
CA ARG A 63 3.97 1.12 -10.65
C ARG A 63 2.64 0.75 -10.02
N GLU A 64 2.43 -0.54 -9.75
CA GLU A 64 1.18 -1.04 -9.18
C GLU A 64 1.40 -1.78 -7.86
N LEU A 65 0.59 -1.42 -6.85
CA LEU A 65 0.59 -2.06 -5.54
C LEU A 65 -0.84 -2.46 -5.15
N ASP A 66 -1.06 -3.75 -4.95
CA ASP A 66 -2.33 -4.27 -4.43
C ASP A 66 -2.14 -4.85 -3.02
N LEU A 67 -2.67 -4.16 -2.01
CA LEU A 67 -2.72 -4.58 -0.61
C LEU A 67 -4.14 -4.86 -0.15
N SER A 68 -5.06 -5.19 -1.06
CA SER A 68 -6.44 -5.50 -0.71
C SER A 68 -6.54 -6.68 0.26
N GLY A 69 -7.43 -6.62 1.25
CA GLY A 69 -7.69 -7.72 2.18
C GLY A 69 -6.53 -8.06 3.14
N ASN A 70 -5.70 -7.08 3.49
CA ASN A 70 -4.55 -7.29 4.38
C ASN A 70 -4.77 -6.80 5.83
N PHE A 71 -6.01 -6.49 6.20
CA PHE A 71 -6.37 -5.97 7.53
C PHE A 71 -5.61 -4.69 7.92
N LEU A 72 -5.27 -3.85 6.94
CA LEU A 72 -4.56 -2.59 7.20
C LEU A 72 -5.39 -1.69 8.12
N SER A 73 -4.74 -1.16 9.16
CA SER A 73 -5.29 -0.15 10.05
C SER A 73 -5.20 1.25 9.45
N THR A 74 -5.87 2.23 10.07
CA THR A 74 -5.70 3.65 9.74
C THR A 74 -4.24 4.10 9.81
N GLU A 75 -3.48 3.60 10.78
CA GLU A 75 -2.06 3.95 10.94
C GLU A 75 -1.20 3.36 9.82
N ASN A 76 -1.47 2.11 9.42
CA ASN A 76 -0.79 1.53 8.26
C ASN A 76 -1.02 2.37 7.00
N VAL A 77 -2.26 2.81 6.76
CA VAL A 77 -2.59 3.65 5.60
C VAL A 77 -1.87 4.98 5.67
N ARG A 78 -1.78 5.61 6.85
CA ARG A 78 -1.04 6.87 7.03
C ARG A 78 0.43 6.71 6.66
N SER A 79 1.09 5.69 7.21
CA SER A 79 2.50 5.42 6.90
C SER A 79 2.71 5.06 5.43
N LEU A 80 1.78 4.33 4.80
CA LEU A 80 1.82 4.08 3.37
C LEU A 80 1.74 5.37 2.57
N VAL A 81 0.82 6.27 2.91
CA VAL A 81 0.70 7.58 2.25
C VAL A 81 1.99 8.39 2.40
N ASP A 82 2.63 8.38 3.57
CA ASP A 82 3.89 9.10 3.77
C ASP A 82 5.02 8.60 2.86
N VAL A 83 5.05 7.30 2.55
CA VAL A 83 5.99 6.69 1.58
C VAL A 83 5.56 6.96 0.13
N LEU A 84 4.27 6.88 -0.18
CA LEU A 84 3.78 6.99 -1.54
C LEU A 84 3.69 8.44 -2.05
N VAL A 85 3.60 9.44 -1.17
CA VAL A 85 3.61 10.86 -1.56
C VAL A 85 4.87 11.26 -2.35
N PRO A 86 6.09 10.95 -1.88
CA PRO A 86 7.32 11.23 -2.64
C PRO A 86 7.66 10.15 -3.69
N HIS A 87 6.97 9.01 -3.72
CA HIS A 87 7.35 7.87 -4.56
C HIS A 87 7.31 8.22 -6.07
N PRO A 88 8.38 7.92 -6.83
CA PRO A 88 8.61 8.54 -8.16
C PRO A 88 7.81 7.93 -9.31
N THR A 89 7.25 6.73 -9.16
CA THR A 89 6.71 5.94 -10.30
C THR A 89 5.37 5.25 -10.07
N ILE A 90 4.88 5.24 -8.82
CA ILE A 90 3.64 4.54 -8.47
C ILE A 90 2.45 5.26 -9.11
N ASN A 91 1.55 4.50 -9.74
CA ASN A 91 0.38 5.04 -10.41
C ASN A 91 -0.93 4.35 -9.98
N VAL A 92 -0.87 3.11 -9.50
CA VAL A 92 -2.04 2.35 -9.04
C VAL A 92 -1.83 1.83 -7.63
N VAL A 93 -2.78 2.13 -6.74
CA VAL A 93 -2.80 1.64 -5.35
C VAL A 93 -4.16 1.04 -5.04
N ARG A 94 -4.20 -0.24 -4.64
CA ARG A 94 -5.45 -0.93 -4.27
C ARG A 94 -5.43 -1.33 -2.81
N LEU A 95 -6.43 -0.89 -2.05
CA LEU A 95 -6.57 -1.13 -0.61
C LEU A 95 -7.95 -1.67 -0.25
N ASN A 96 -8.65 -2.29 -1.20
CA ASN A 96 -9.99 -2.83 -1.00
C ASN A 96 -10.04 -3.80 0.19
N ASN A 97 -11.18 -3.93 0.86
CA ASN A 97 -11.39 -4.88 1.96
C ASN A 97 -10.35 -4.75 3.11
N ASN A 98 -9.91 -3.53 3.41
CA ASN A 98 -9.14 -3.20 4.61
C ASN A 98 -10.01 -2.42 5.61
N ARG A 99 -9.52 -2.20 6.83
CA ARG A 99 -10.24 -1.46 7.89
C ARG A 99 -10.07 0.04 7.72
N LEU A 100 -10.63 0.57 6.62
CA LEU A 100 -10.48 1.96 6.21
C LEU A 100 -11.63 2.82 6.74
N TYR A 101 -11.27 3.85 7.51
CA TYR A 101 -12.23 4.78 8.10
C TYR A 101 -12.00 6.21 7.58
N ILE A 102 -12.76 7.18 8.10
CA ILE A 102 -12.68 8.58 7.67
C ILE A 102 -11.24 9.13 7.61
N ASP A 103 -10.38 8.80 8.57
CA ASP A 103 -9.00 9.29 8.60
C ASP A 103 -8.13 8.63 7.53
N SER A 104 -8.30 7.34 7.26
CA SER A 104 -7.70 6.67 6.10
C SER A 104 -8.10 7.39 4.80
N GLY A 105 -9.36 7.79 4.69
CA GLY A 105 -9.86 8.57 3.55
C GLY A 105 -9.18 9.95 3.40
N LYS A 106 -8.98 10.67 4.50
CA LYS A 106 -8.25 11.96 4.49
C LYS A 106 -6.79 11.78 4.06
N ASP A 107 -6.14 10.73 4.55
CA ASP A 107 -4.77 10.39 4.18
C ASP A 107 -4.67 10.02 2.67
N LEU A 108 -5.61 9.24 2.15
CA LEU A 108 -5.66 8.91 0.71
C LEU A 108 -5.99 10.13 -0.16
N LEU A 109 -6.83 11.05 0.33
CA LEU A 109 -7.04 12.34 -0.34
C LEU A 109 -5.76 13.18 -0.37
N ARG A 110 -4.95 13.15 0.70
CA ARG A 110 -3.63 13.79 0.72
C ARG A 110 -2.71 13.16 -0.31
N LEU A 111 -2.67 11.83 -0.42
CA LEU A 111 -1.91 11.13 -1.47
C LEU A 111 -2.33 11.61 -2.86
N ALA A 112 -3.62 11.54 -3.17
CA ALA A 112 -4.16 11.96 -4.45
C ALA A 112 -3.83 13.43 -4.75
N ARG A 113 -3.78 14.34 -3.76
CA ARG A 113 -3.42 15.75 -3.96
C ARG A 113 -1.94 15.96 -4.24
N ARG A 114 -1.08 15.23 -3.53
CA ARG A 114 0.36 15.48 -3.43
C ARG A 114 1.19 14.66 -4.41
N ASN A 115 0.76 13.46 -4.77
CA ASN A 115 1.39 12.66 -5.81
C ASN A 115 0.49 12.65 -7.05
N LYS A 116 0.89 13.42 -8.08
CA LYS A 116 0.15 13.56 -9.34
C LYS A 116 0.25 12.32 -10.26
N ARG A 117 1.13 11.37 -9.93
CA ARG A 117 1.35 10.14 -10.71
C ARG A 117 0.37 9.04 -10.35
N VAL A 118 -0.12 9.04 -9.10
CA VAL A 118 -1.20 8.14 -8.66
C VAL A 118 -2.47 8.56 -9.37
N VAL A 119 -2.96 7.69 -10.25
CA VAL A 119 -4.18 7.88 -11.05
C VAL A 119 -5.28 6.92 -10.65
N VAL A 120 -4.96 5.85 -9.91
CA VAL A 120 -5.95 4.91 -9.35
C VAL A 120 -5.71 4.71 -7.87
N ILE A 121 -6.76 4.92 -7.07
CA ILE A 121 -6.86 4.50 -5.67
C ILE A 121 -8.17 3.73 -5.50
N ASP A 122 -8.07 2.41 -5.37
CA ASP A 122 -9.23 1.54 -5.17
C ASP A 122 -9.44 1.26 -3.68
N ILE A 123 -10.57 1.71 -3.15
CA ILE A 123 -10.99 1.53 -1.76
C ILE A 123 -12.47 1.16 -1.66
N GLU A 124 -12.78 -0.03 -2.14
CA GLU A 124 -14.06 -0.68 -1.93
C GLU A 124 -14.01 -1.59 -0.71
N ASP A 125 -14.99 -1.46 0.17
CA ASP A 125 -15.14 -2.34 1.31
C ASP A 125 -16.36 -3.23 1.10
N ALA A 126 -16.11 -4.51 0.80
CA ALA A 126 -17.13 -5.53 0.62
C ALA A 126 -17.74 -6.03 1.93
N THR A 127 -17.26 -5.59 3.11
CA THR A 127 -17.80 -6.02 4.40
C THR A 127 -19.02 -5.19 4.80
N GLU A 128 -20.03 -5.85 5.38
CA GLU A 128 -21.35 -5.27 5.66
C GLU A 128 -21.32 -4.06 6.60
N ARG A 129 -22.24 -3.12 6.32
CA ARG A 129 -22.68 -1.94 7.10
C ARG A 129 -21.92 -1.67 8.41
N ASN A 130 -20.79 -0.97 8.31
CA ASN A 130 -20.20 -0.22 9.42
C ASN A 130 -20.34 1.28 9.10
N ASP A 131 -20.94 2.04 10.01
CA ASP A 131 -21.22 3.48 9.83
C ASP A 131 -19.95 4.36 9.80
N ASN A 132 -18.77 3.78 10.10
CA ASN A 132 -17.50 4.51 10.13
C ASN A 132 -16.66 4.42 8.84
N LYS A 133 -17.19 3.85 7.75
CA LYS A 133 -16.50 3.78 6.45
C LYS A 133 -16.04 5.16 5.95
N VAL A 134 -15.09 5.17 5.01
CA VAL A 134 -14.68 6.40 4.32
C VAL A 134 -15.92 7.09 3.72
N PRO A 135 -16.26 8.33 4.14
CA PRO A 135 -17.47 8.99 3.68
C PRO A 135 -17.47 9.21 2.17
N ALA A 136 -18.64 9.05 1.54
CA ALA A 136 -18.81 9.26 0.08
C ALA A 136 -18.33 10.63 -0.40
N LYS A 137 -18.45 11.66 0.44
CA LYS A 137 -17.89 13.00 0.18
C LYS A 137 -16.37 12.98 -0.03
N ILE A 138 -15.64 12.23 0.80
CA ILE A 138 -14.19 12.07 0.69
C ILE A 138 -13.84 11.23 -0.53
N LEU A 139 -14.59 10.14 -0.80
CA LEU A 139 -14.42 9.34 -2.02
C LEU A 139 -14.58 10.20 -3.28
N GLY A 140 -15.60 11.06 -3.32
CA GLY A 140 -15.81 12.00 -4.43
C GLY A 140 -14.72 13.08 -4.55
N GLN A 141 -14.07 13.45 -3.45
CA GLN A 141 -12.88 14.31 -3.50
C GLN A 141 -11.68 13.56 -4.09
N ILE A 142 -11.40 12.33 -3.62
CA ILE A 142 -10.31 11.49 -4.13
C ILE A 142 -10.46 11.31 -5.65
N ARG A 143 -11.65 10.88 -6.11
CA ARG A 143 -11.94 10.66 -7.54
C ARG A 143 -11.69 11.91 -8.39
N ARG A 144 -12.10 13.09 -7.91
CA ARG A 144 -11.83 14.36 -8.62
C ARG A 144 -10.36 14.68 -8.70
N GLU A 145 -9.60 14.42 -7.64
CA GLU A 145 -8.16 14.66 -7.62
C GLU A 145 -7.40 13.69 -8.53
N LEU A 146 -7.87 12.45 -8.69
CA LEU A 146 -7.26 11.47 -9.60
C LEU A 146 -7.54 11.75 -11.08
N ASN A 147 -8.69 12.35 -11.40
CA ASN A 147 -9.13 12.63 -12.77
C ASN A 147 -8.81 14.06 -13.27
N ARG A 148 -8.00 14.82 -12.54
CA ARG A 148 -7.60 16.17 -12.98
C ARG A 148 -6.57 16.03 -14.11
N GLU A 149 -6.82 16.74 -15.21
CA GLU A 149 -5.92 16.85 -16.37
C GLU A 149 -4.63 17.63 -16.02
#